data_AF-A0A0F9KWG0-F1
#
_entry.id   AF-A0A0F9KWG0-F1
#
_cell.length_a   1.000
_cell.length_b   1.000
_cell.length_c   1.000
_cell.angle_alpha   90.00
_cell.angle_beta   90.00
_cell.angle_gamma   90.00
#
_symmetry.space_group_name_H-M   'P 1'
#
loop_
_entity.id
_entity.type
_entity.pdbx_description
1 polymer ?
#
loop_
_entity_poly.entity_id
_entity_poly.type
_entity_poly.pdbx_seq_one_letter_code
_entity_poly.pdbx_strand_id
1 'polypeptide(L)'
;MQGISTYDAIVACGGIRPEGDAGSVRLLRGDQKLRLNIKLFLEGNPEEDMLTLPGDLIHVDPRWNVSTGRFLSGLLGLGTSAASLAVR
;
A
#
# COMPACT_ATOMS: atom_id res chain seq x y z
N MET A 1 2.18 -3.40 24.41
CA MET A 1 3.05 -3.57 23.23
C MET A 1 2.98 -2.27 22.45
N GLN A 2 4.04 -1.47 22.43
CA GLN A 2 4.08 -0.23 21.64
C GLN A 2 4.44 -0.64 20.21
N GLY A 3 3.53 -0.46 19.25
CA GLY A 3 3.79 -0.74 17.84
C GLY A 3 4.77 0.28 17.26
N ILE A 4 5.34 -0.01 16.09
CA ILE A 4 6.12 0.95 15.31
C ILE A 4 5.16 1.82 14.48
N SER A 5 5.47 3.10 14.28
CA SER A 5 4.65 3.95 13.43
C SER A 5 4.80 3.54 11.95
N THR A 6 3.85 3.96 11.12
CA THR A 6 3.89 3.65 9.68
C THR A 6 5.09 4.33 9.05
N TYR A 7 5.37 5.57 9.45
CA TYR A 7 6.56 6.29 9.02
C TYR A 7 7.86 5.57 9.44
N ASP A 8 7.99 5.19 10.72
CA ASP A 8 9.19 4.52 11.22
C ASP A 8 9.44 3.19 10.51
N ALA A 9 8.36 2.43 10.20
CA ALA A 9 8.46 1.20 9.42
C ALA A 9 8.95 1.45 7.99
N ILE A 10 8.46 2.51 7.34
CA ILE A 10 8.91 2.93 6.00
C ILE A 10 10.39 3.32 6.03
N VAL A 11 10.82 4.08 7.03
CA VAL A 11 12.22 4.48 7.20
C VAL A 11 13.11 3.26 7.44
N ALA A 12 12.66 2.29 8.25
CA ALA A 12 13.36 1.04 8.48
C ALA A 12 13.55 0.21 7.18
N CYS A 13 12.67 0.37 6.20
CA CYS A 13 12.81 -0.23 4.86
C CYS A 13 13.69 0.58 3.89
N GLY A 14 14.32 1.66 4.34
CA GLY A 14 15.15 2.55 3.51
C GLY A 14 14.37 3.70 2.85
N GLY A 15 13.11 3.91 3.26
CA GLY A 15 12.30 5.04 2.80
C GLY A 15 11.51 4.78 1.51
N ILE A 16 10.80 5.82 1.06
CA ILE A 16 10.00 5.79 -0.16
C ILE A 16 10.89 6.08 -1.36
N ARG A 17 10.85 5.19 -2.36
CA ARG A 17 11.55 5.37 -3.63
C ARG A 17 11.00 6.56 -4.43
N PRO A 18 11.79 7.16 -5.34
CA PRO A 18 11.33 8.28 -6.19
C PRO A 18 10.05 7.99 -6.98
N GLU A 19 9.85 6.73 -7.40
CA GLU A 19 8.67 6.31 -8.15
C GLU A 19 7.42 6.15 -7.27
N GLY A 20 7.58 6.11 -5.94
CA GLY A 20 6.48 6.03 -4.97
C GLY A 20 5.86 7.38 -4.66
N ASP A 21 4.55 7.39 -4.42
CA ASP A 21 3.80 8.56 -3.97
C ASP A 21 3.64 8.56 -2.46
N ALA A 22 4.47 9.37 -1.79
CA ALA A 22 4.33 9.61 -0.35
C ALA A 22 2.97 10.23 0.04
N GLY A 23 2.22 10.80 -0.93
CA GLY A 23 0.85 11.28 -0.71
C GLY A 23 -0.23 10.19 -0.81
N SER A 24 0.14 8.96 -1.11
CA SER A 24 -0.78 7.82 -1.21
C SER A 24 -0.11 6.54 -0.69
N VAL A 25 0.07 6.49 0.62
CA VAL A 25 0.48 5.27 1.32
C VAL A 25 -0.77 4.56 1.84
N ARG A 26 -0.80 3.23 1.75
CA ARG A 26 -1.90 2.41 2.24
C ARG A 26 -1.42 1.47 3.33
N LEU A 27 -2.09 1.50 4.47
CA LEU A 27 -1.99 0.48 5.50
C LEU A 27 -3.17 -0.49 5.31
N LEU A 28 -2.87 -1.72 4.93
CA LEU A 28 -3.88 -2.78 4.77
C LEU A 28 -3.91 -3.60 6.05
N ARG A 29 -5.09 -3.66 6.70
CA ARG A 29 -5.33 -4.40 7.94
C ARG A 29 -6.52 -5.33 7.75
N GLY A 30 -6.24 -6.58 7.36
CA GLY A 30 -7.27 -7.49 6.87
C GLY A 30 -8.03 -6.88 5.68
N ASP A 31 -9.34 -6.70 5.82
CA ASP A 31 -10.18 -6.07 4.79
C ASP A 31 -10.17 -4.54 4.82
N GLN A 32 -9.58 -3.93 5.86
CA GLN A 32 -9.52 -2.47 5.99
C GLN A 32 -8.37 -1.90 5.16
N LYS A 33 -8.66 -0.81 4.45
CA LYS A 33 -7.68 -0.05 3.66
C LYS A 33 -7.64 1.37 4.17
N LEU A 34 -6.62 1.70 4.94
CA LEU A 34 -6.40 3.02 5.50
C LEU A 34 -5.41 3.76 4.60
N ARG A 35 -5.77 4.95 4.12
CA ARG A 35 -4.89 5.78 3.30
C ARG A 35 -4.24 6.83 4.19
N LEU A 36 -2.94 6.96 4.06
CA LEU A 36 -2.09 7.91 4.78
C LEU A 36 -1.32 8.76 3.78
N ASN A 37 -1.12 10.02 4.16
CA ASN A 37 -0.34 10.99 3.41
C ASN A 37 0.90 11.37 4.22
N ILE A 38 1.99 10.65 3.97
CA ILE A 38 3.26 10.85 4.64
C ILE A 38 3.84 12.25 4.35
N LYS A 39 3.46 12.90 3.24
CA LYS A 39 3.86 14.30 3.00
C LYS A 39 3.24 15.23 4.04
N LEU A 40 1.94 15.10 4.28
CA LEU A 40 1.24 15.89 5.30
C LEU A 40 1.77 15.58 6.70
N PHE A 41 2.12 14.32 6.97
CA PHE A 41 2.81 13.95 8.22
C PHE A 41 4.12 14.73 8.41
N LEU A 42 4.98 14.75 7.40
CA LEU A 42 6.25 15.48 7.43
C LEU A 42 6.06 17.00 7.49
N GLU A 43 4.94 17.52 6.98
CA GLU A 43 4.54 18.92 7.11
C GLU A 43 3.97 19.26 8.50
N GLY A 44 3.86 18.28 9.39
CA GLY A 44 3.47 18.47 10.80
C GLY A 44 2.05 18.03 11.13
N ASN A 45 1.37 17.25 10.27
CA ASN A 45 0.08 16.64 10.60
C ASN A 45 0.27 15.24 11.21
N PRO A 46 0.25 15.09 12.56
CA PRO A 46 0.49 13.80 13.20
C PRO A 46 -0.61 12.77 12.94
N GLU A 47 -1.80 13.17 12.47
CA GLU A 47 -2.90 12.24 12.17
C GLU A 47 -2.62 11.37 10.92
N GLU A 48 -1.62 11.75 10.13
CA GLU A 48 -1.21 11.05 8.91
C GLU A 48 -0.14 9.97 9.16
N ASP A 49 0.16 9.69 10.42
CA ASP A 49 0.98 8.55 10.85
C ASP A 49 0.22 7.69 11.87
N MET A 50 0.17 6.39 11.61
CA MET A 50 -0.58 5.43 12.42
C MET A 50 0.33 4.34 12.95
N LEU A 51 0.02 3.86 14.15
CA LEU A 51 0.68 2.67 14.69
C LEU A 51 0.30 1.43 13.91
N THR A 52 1.33 0.68 13.52
CA THR A 52 1.20 -0.62 12.88
C THR A 52 0.86 -1.71 13.91
N LEU A 53 0.09 -2.69 13.46
CA LEU A 53 -0.22 -3.91 14.20
C LEU A 53 0.36 -5.13 13.47
N PRO A 54 0.62 -6.24 14.18
CA PRO A 54 1.03 -7.49 13.55
C PRO A 54 0.05 -7.92 12.45
N GLY A 55 0.57 -8.20 11.26
CA GLY A 55 -0.22 -8.58 10.08
C GLY A 55 -0.61 -7.42 9.17
N ASP A 56 -0.31 -6.16 9.55
CA ASP A 56 -0.50 -5.03 8.65
C ASP A 56 0.46 -5.09 7.45
N LEU A 57 -0.03 -4.68 6.28
CA LEU A 57 0.79 -4.46 5.08
C LEU A 57 0.86 -2.96 4.77
N ILE A 58 2.06 -2.42 4.66
CA ILE A 58 2.29 -1.05 4.17
C ILE A 58 2.58 -1.11 2.67
N HIS A 59 1.75 -0.45 1.87
CA HIS A 59 1.89 -0.36 0.43
C HIS A 59 1.96 1.10 -0.01
N VAL A 60 3.07 1.49 -0.63
CA VAL A 60 3.23 2.82 -1.23
C VAL A 60 2.72 2.75 -2.67
N ASP A 61 1.72 3.56 -3.01
CA ASP A 61 1.27 3.66 -4.40
C ASP A 61 2.35 4.24 -5.30
N PRO A 62 2.40 3.84 -6.58
CA PRO A 62 3.23 4.56 -7.55
C PRO A 62 2.72 5.99 -7.71
N ARG A 63 3.63 6.95 -7.94
CA ARG A 63 3.25 8.27 -8.46
C ARG A 63 2.47 8.06 -9.76
N TRP A 64 1.37 8.80 -9.95
CA TRP A 64 0.55 8.80 -11.18
C TRP A 64 1.28 9.43 -12.39
N ASN A 65 2.55 9.09 -12.62
CA ASN A 65 3.28 9.38 -13.85
C ASN A 65 4.02 8.14 -14.39
N VAL A 66 3.60 6.94 -13.98
CA VAL A 66 4.15 5.70 -14.52
C VAL A 66 3.04 4.72 -14.83
N SER A 67 2.68 4.69 -16.12
CA SER A 67 2.14 3.52 -16.82
C SER A 67 0.86 2.88 -16.24
N THR A 68 -0.25 3.13 -16.91
CA THR A 68 -1.50 2.35 -17.00
C THR A 68 -1.32 0.82 -17.21
N GLY A 69 -0.11 0.26 -17.25
CA GLY A 69 0.17 -1.11 -17.70
C GLY A 69 0.23 -2.21 -16.62
N ARG A 70 0.49 -1.91 -15.34
CA ARG A 70 0.83 -2.98 -14.36
C ARG A 70 -0.31 -3.53 -13.51
N PHE A 71 -1.45 -2.82 -13.40
CA PHE A 71 -2.61 -3.36 -12.69
C PHE A 71 -3.50 -4.26 -13.57
N LEU A 72 -3.58 -4.03 -14.88
CA LEU A 72 -4.32 -4.92 -15.81
C LEU A 72 -3.62 -6.27 -16.00
N SER A 73 -2.29 -6.33 -15.88
CA SER A 73 -1.53 -7.58 -16.04
C SER A 73 -1.73 -8.55 -14.87
N GLY A 74 -1.96 -8.05 -13.66
CA GLY A 74 -2.19 -8.89 -12.46
C GLY A 74 -3.60 -9.47 -12.37
N LEU A 75 -4.61 -8.79 -12.95
CA LEU A 75 -6.00 -9.25 -12.95
C LEU A 75 -6.32 -10.24 -14.10
N LEU A 76 -5.57 -10.20 -15.21
CA LEU A 76 -5.67 -11.24 -16.24
C LEU A 76 -5.09 -12.60 -15.78
N GLY A 77 -4.16 -12.60 -14.82
CA GLY A 77 -3.55 -13.84 -14.29
C GLY A 77 -4.36 -14.56 -13.22
N LEU A 78 -5.36 -13.91 -12.60
CA LEU A 78 -6.20 -14.50 -11.54
C LEU A 78 -7.64 -14.78 -12.01
N GLY A 79 -8.00 -14.41 -13.24
CA GLY A 79 -9.34 -14.63 -13.82
C GLY A 79 -9.53 -15.96 -14.55
N THR A 80 -8.49 -16.75 -14.81
CA THR A 80 -8.62 -18.00 -15.59
C THR A 80 -8.87 -19.26 -14.77
N SER A 81 -8.82 -19.22 -13.43
CA SER A 81 -9.00 -20.43 -12.60
C SER A 81 -10.45 -20.72 -12.16
N ALA A 82 -11.45 -19.99 -12.67
CA ALA A 82 -12.87 -20.29 -12.39
C ALA A 82 -13.68 -20.77 -13.61
N ALA A 83 -13.04 -20.98 -14.77
CA ALA A 83 -13.73 -21.37 -16.01
C ALA A 83 -13.60 -22.85 -16.41
N SER A 84 -12.94 -23.71 -15.61
CA SER A 84 -12.88 -25.16 -15.94
C SER A 84 -13.89 -26.04 -15.21
N LEU A 85 -14.72 -25.48 -14.30
CA LEU A 85 -15.72 -26.27 -13.56
C LEU A 85 -17.13 -26.28 -14.20
N ALA A 86 -17.27 -25.81 -15.45
CA ALA A 86 -18.56 -25.68 -16.13
C ALA A 86 -18.59 -26.23 -17.56
N VAL A 87 -17.73 -27.21 -17.90
CA VAL A 87 -17.91 -28.05 -19.10
C VAL A 87 -17.57 -29.50 -18.75
N ARG A 88 -18.64 -30.24 -18.43
CA ARG A 88 -18.87 -31.70 -18.51
C ARG A 88 -17.90 -32.65 -17.83
#